data_AF-A0A0C2H8Z9-F1
#
_entry.id   AF-A0A0C2H8Z9-F1
#
_cell.length_a   1.000
_cell.length_b   1.000
_cell.length_c   1.000
_cell.angle_alpha   90.00
_cell.angle_beta   90.00
_cell.angle_gamma   90.00
#
_symmetry.space_group_name_H-M   'P 1'
#
loop_
_entity.id
_entity.type
_entity.pdbx_description
1 polymer ?
#
loop_
_entity_poly.entity_id
_entity_poly.type
_entity_poly.pdbx_seq_one_letter_code
_entity_poly.pdbx_strand_id
1 'polypeptide(L)'
;MHAHNCAENASTKYSPYFLIHGQEPTSIFQLALRLPTKRFADTDDYVNHLTNLLQLVYRNVRENLNAQEQQKHQYDLRRRNNNANYHIGEKAWIRREGNSKITPRFEGPFPILDIDRPNITVMDRRRERTIHIKRTKPFCGQEDTN
;
A
#
# COMPACT_ATOMS: atom_id res chain seq x y z
N MET A 1 17.04 7.76 0.45
CA MET A 1 16.79 6.46 -0.23
C MET A 1 17.56 5.29 0.38
N HIS A 2 18.87 5.44 0.65
CA HIS A 2 19.69 4.33 1.16
C HIS A 2 19.17 3.70 2.49
N ALA A 3 18.67 4.50 3.43
CA ALA A 3 18.16 4.01 4.71
C ALA A 3 16.98 3.03 4.58
N HIS A 4 16.02 3.26 3.68
CA HIS A 4 14.87 2.38 3.51
C HIS A 4 15.24 1.04 2.86
N ASN A 5 16.23 1.04 1.97
CA ASN A 5 16.66 -0.17 1.26
C ASN A 5 17.54 -1.07 2.15
N CYS A 6 18.22 -0.48 3.13
CA CYS A 6 19.11 -1.21 4.04
C CYS A 6 18.45 -1.56 5.37
N ALA A 7 17.35 -0.90 5.73
CA ALA A 7 16.60 -1.21 6.94
C ALA A 7 15.81 -2.52 6.80
N GLU A 8 15.74 -3.26 7.90
CA GLU A 8 14.92 -4.46 8.00
C GLU A 8 13.43 -4.09 7.96
N ASN A 9 12.66 -4.77 7.11
CA ASN A 9 11.21 -4.64 7.13
C ASN A 9 10.63 -5.56 8.22
N ALA A 10 9.79 -5.01 9.10
CA ALA A 10 9.23 -5.74 10.24
C ALA A 10 8.40 -6.97 9.87
N SER A 11 7.79 -6.99 8.68
CA SER A 11 6.99 -8.11 8.17
C SER A 11 7.85 -9.18 7.51
N THR A 12 8.80 -8.80 6.64
CA THR A 12 9.65 -9.79 5.95
C THR A 12 10.85 -10.23 6.79
N LYS A 13 11.26 -9.44 7.79
CA LYS A 13 12.48 -9.61 8.62
C LYS A 13 13.80 -9.46 7.87
N TYR A 14 13.75 -8.92 6.65
CA TYR A 14 14.92 -8.72 5.81
C TYR A 14 14.87 -7.36 5.14
N SER A 15 16.03 -6.80 4.80
CA SER A 15 16.11 -5.57 4.03
C SER A 15 15.81 -5.81 2.54
N PRO A 16 15.18 -4.86 1.83
CA PRO A 16 14.97 -4.98 0.39
C PRO A 16 16.27 -5.21 -0.39
N TYR A 17 17.36 -4.56 0.03
CA TYR A 17 18.68 -4.74 -0.60
C TYR A 17 19.16 -6.19 -0.51
N PHE A 18 19.05 -6.80 0.68
CA PHE A 18 19.43 -8.20 0.88
C PHE A 18 18.58 -9.15 0.04
N LEU A 19 17.28 -8.91 -0.08
CA LEU A 19 16.39 -9.77 -0.87
C LEU A 19 16.66 -9.72 -2.39
N ILE A 20 17.21 -8.60 -2.88
CA ILE A 20 17.53 -8.42 -4.31
C ILE A 20 18.95 -8.91 -4.62
N HIS A 21 19.92 -8.54 -3.79
CA HIS A 21 21.34 -8.78 -4.06
C HIS A 21 21.92 -10.01 -3.35
N GLY A 22 21.16 -10.62 -2.44
CA GLY A 22 21.59 -11.78 -1.66
C GLY A 22 22.72 -11.48 -0.67
N GLN A 23 23.04 -10.20 -0.45
CA GLN A 23 24.12 -9.73 0.42
C GLN A 23 23.65 -8.53 1.23
N GLU A 24 24.07 -8.45 2.49
CA GLU A 24 23.79 -7.27 3.31
C GLU A 24 24.58 -6.07 2.80
N PRO A 25 23.99 -4.87 2.81
CA PRO A 25 24.72 -3.67 2.42
C PRO A 25 25.88 -3.44 3.38
N THR A 26 27.09 -3.28 2.83
CA THR A 26 28.30 -3.06 3.63
C THR A 26 28.15 -1.80 4.48
N SER A 27 28.05 -2.00 5.80
CA SER A 27 27.95 -0.88 6.74
C SER A 27 29.29 -0.17 6.87
N ILE A 28 29.28 1.16 6.83
CA ILE A 28 30.48 1.99 7.03
C ILE A 28 31.14 1.65 8.39
N PHE A 29 30.33 1.30 9.40
CA PHE A 29 30.83 0.85 10.70
C PHE A 29 31.52 -0.51 10.65
N GLN A 30 31.02 -1.46 9.85
CA GLN A 30 31.70 -2.75 9.67
C GLN A 30 33.09 -2.57 9.04
N LEU A 31 33.20 -1.68 8.05
CA LEU A 31 34.47 -1.36 7.41
C LEU A 31 35.42 -0.63 8.37
N ALA A 32 34.92 0.38 9.09
CA ALA A 32 35.71 1.17 10.04
C ALA A 32 36.21 0.36 11.25
N LEU A 33 35.40 -0.58 11.74
CA LEU A 33 35.70 -1.41 12.91
C LEU A 33 36.39 -2.73 12.58
N ARG A 34 36.61 -3.04 11.28
CA ARG A 34 37.21 -4.31 10.80
C ARG A 34 36.59 -5.54 11.47
N LEU A 35 35.26 -5.56 11.57
CA LEU A 35 34.53 -6.65 12.23
C LEU A 35 34.83 -7.99 11.52
N PRO A 36 34.96 -9.09 12.27
CA PRO A 36 35.29 -10.38 11.69
C PRO A 36 34.18 -10.84 10.73
N THR A 37 34.54 -11.06 9.47
CA THR A 37 33.66 -11.63 8.46
C THR A 37 33.75 -13.15 8.48
N LYS A 38 32.65 -13.83 8.16
CA LYS A 38 32.63 -15.29 8.01
C LYS A 38 33.63 -15.69 6.93
N ARG A 39 34.54 -16.62 7.26
CA ARG A 39 35.52 -17.19 6.32
C ARG A 39 35.05 -18.58 5.93
N PHE A 40 35.17 -18.90 4.64
CA PHE A 40 34.84 -20.21 4.09
C PHE A 40 36.12 -20.92 3.71
N ALA A 41 36.15 -22.25 3.86
CA ALA A 41 37.34 -23.04 3.60
C ALA A 41 37.61 -23.20 2.10
N ASP A 42 36.54 -23.26 1.30
CA ASP A 42 36.59 -23.41 -0.16
C ASP A 42 35.45 -22.63 -0.84
N THR A 43 35.58 -22.41 -2.14
CA THR A 43 34.59 -21.71 -2.98
C THR A 43 33.26 -22.49 -3.04
N ASP A 44 33.32 -23.81 -3.14
CA ASP A 44 32.12 -24.65 -3.20
C ASP A 44 31.34 -24.62 -1.88
N ASP A 45 32.04 -24.58 -0.74
CA ASP A 45 31.43 -24.45 0.59
C ASP A 45 30.71 -23.09 0.73
N TYR A 46 31.31 -22.01 0.21
CA TYR A 46 30.65 -20.69 0.16
C TYR A 46 29.38 -20.70 -0.68
N VAL A 47 29.44 -21.25 -1.90
CA VAL A 47 28.29 -21.29 -2.81
C VAL A 47 27.16 -22.13 -2.23
N ASN A 48 27.47 -23.30 -1.67
CA ASN A 48 26.49 -24.16 -1.02
C ASN A 48 25.84 -23.48 0.19
N HIS A 49 26.64 -22.86 1.05
CA HIS A 49 26.13 -22.11 2.20
C HIS A 49 25.21 -20.96 1.76
N LEU A 50 25.64 -20.16 0.78
CA LEU A 50 24.85 -19.02 0.28
C LEU A 50 23.52 -19.50 -0.33
N THR A 51 23.55 -20.57 -1.12
CA THR A 51 22.36 -21.13 -1.75
C THR A 51 21.36 -21.62 -0.72
N ASN A 52 21.82 -22.38 0.28
CA ASN A 52 20.98 -22.87 1.37
C ASN A 52 20.37 -21.72 2.19
N LEU A 53 21.17 -20.70 2.47
CA LEU A 53 20.75 -19.51 3.20
C LEU A 53 19.66 -18.75 2.43
N LEU A 54 19.86 -18.49 1.14
CA LEU A 54 18.89 -17.79 0.31
C LEU A 54 17.58 -18.57 0.17
N GLN A 55 17.66 -19.90 -0.01
CA GLN A 55 16.47 -20.76 -0.05
C GLN A 55 15.65 -20.64 1.24
N LEU A 56 16.32 -20.67 2.41
CA LEU A 56 15.66 -20.50 3.70
C LEU A 56 15.02 -19.12 3.84
N VAL A 57 15.76 -18.06 3.46
CA VAL A 57 15.27 -16.67 3.50
C VAL A 57 14.01 -16.53 2.64
N TYR A 58 14.05 -16.93 1.37
CA TYR A 58 12.91 -16.78 0.47
C TYR A 58 11.69 -17.58 0.94
N ARG A 59 11.91 -18.75 1.54
CA ARG A 59 10.83 -19.52 2.18
C ARG A 59 10.19 -18.73 3.33
N ASN A 60 10.99 -18.20 4.26
CA ASN A 60 10.50 -17.42 5.39
C ASN A 60 9.75 -16.17 4.93
N VAL A 61 10.29 -15.47 3.93
CA VAL A 61 9.65 -14.28 3.33
C VAL A 61 8.28 -14.65 2.77
N ARG A 62 8.19 -15.77 2.02
CA ARG A 62 6.92 -16.24 1.46
C ARG A 62 5.89 -16.56 2.54
N GLU A 63 6.30 -17.26 3.59
CA GLU A 63 5.42 -17.57 4.73
C GLU A 63 4.93 -16.29 5.43
N ASN A 64 5.81 -15.32 5.65
CA ASN A 64 5.46 -14.04 6.26
C ASN A 64 4.54 -13.19 5.38
N LEU A 65 4.75 -13.17 4.06
CA LEU A 65 3.88 -12.47 3.12
C LEU A 65 2.47 -13.07 3.09
N ASN A 66 2.35 -14.40 3.15
CA ASN A 66 1.05 -15.07 3.25
C ASN A 66 0.33 -14.68 4.55
N ALA A 67 1.05 -14.64 5.69
CA ALA A 67 0.48 -14.20 6.96
C ALA A 67 0.03 -12.72 6.91
N GLN A 68 0.82 -11.86 6.27
CA GLN A 68 0.47 -10.46 6.05
C GLN A 68 -0.79 -10.31 5.18
N GLU A 69 -0.93 -11.13 4.13
CA GLU A 69 -2.12 -11.17 3.29
C GLU A 69 -3.36 -11.59 4.07
N GLN A 70 -3.25 -12.63 4.91
CA GLN A 70 -4.33 -13.06 5.79
C GLN A 70 -4.73 -11.96 6.76
N GLN A 71 -3.75 -11.29 7.39
CA GLN A 71 -4.02 -10.17 8.29
C GLN A 71 -4.72 -9.02 7.57
N LYS A 72 -4.27 -8.68 6.36
CA LYS A 72 -4.90 -7.65 5.51
C LYS A 72 -6.33 -8.04 5.14
N HIS A 73 -6.55 -9.28 4.74
CA HIS A 73 -7.89 -9.79 4.40
C HIS A 73 -8.83 -9.69 5.60
N GLN A 74 -8.39 -10.11 6.80
CA GLN A 74 -9.20 -10.00 8.01
C GLN A 74 -9.47 -8.55 8.41
N TYR A 75 -8.49 -7.66 8.22
CA TYR A 75 -8.69 -6.22 8.40
C TYR A 75 -9.73 -5.67 7.43
N ASP A 76 -9.64 -6.03 6.15
CA ASP A 76 -10.56 -5.58 5.10
C ASP A 76 -11.98 -6.11 5.31
N LEU A 77 -12.15 -7.34 5.83
CA LEU A 77 -13.45 -7.90 6.23
C LEU A 77 -14.08 -7.18 7.43
N ARG A 78 -13.27 -6.88 8.46
CA ARG A 78 -13.75 -6.18 9.67
C ARG A 78 -14.06 -4.72 9.41
N ARG A 79 -13.41 -4.12 8.41
CA ARG A 79 -13.68 -2.76 8.01
C ARG A 79 -15.10 -2.72 7.45
N ARG A 80 -16.00 -2.04 8.17
CA ARG A 80 -17.27 -1.56 7.58
C ARG A 80 -16.90 -0.69 6.40
N ASN A 81 -16.86 -1.28 5.22
CA ASN A 81 -16.67 -0.53 4.02
C ASN A 81 -17.92 0.35 3.93
N ASN A 82 -17.73 1.67 3.98
CA ASN A 82 -18.69 2.64 3.42
C ASN A 82 -18.71 2.43 1.89
N ASN A 83 -19.00 1.20 1.45
CA ASN A 83 -19.40 0.85 0.12
C ASN A 83 -20.84 1.33 0.01
N ALA A 84 -21.04 2.64 0.09
CA ALA A 84 -22.25 3.22 -0.47
C ALA A 84 -22.34 2.66 -1.90
N ASN A 85 -23.41 1.94 -2.19
CA ASN A 85 -23.66 1.42 -3.51
C ASN A 85 -24.04 2.63 -4.36
N TYR A 86 -23.06 3.17 -5.06
CA TYR A 86 -23.29 4.20 -6.05
C TYR A 86 -23.86 3.56 -7.30
N HIS A 87 -24.81 4.24 -7.93
CA HIS A 87 -25.33 3.89 -9.25
C HIS A 87 -25.09 5.05 -10.22
N ILE A 88 -24.95 4.72 -11.50
CA ILE A 88 -24.82 5.72 -12.56
C ILE A 88 -26.11 6.56 -12.58
N GLY A 89 -25.98 7.89 -12.64
CA GLY A 89 -27.09 8.84 -12.56
C GLY A 89 -27.38 9.36 -11.16
N GLU A 90 -26.93 8.68 -10.09
CA GLU A 90 -27.02 9.22 -8.73
C GLU A 90 -26.09 10.41 -8.54
N LYS A 91 -26.34 11.22 -7.51
CA LYS A 91 -25.47 12.33 -7.14
C LYS A 91 -24.57 11.98 -5.95
N ALA A 92 -23.35 12.48 -5.96
CA ALA A 92 -22.40 12.31 -4.88
C ALA A 92 -21.77 13.64 -4.45
N TRP A 93 -21.57 13.78 -3.15
CA TRP A 93 -20.77 14.85 -2.56
C TRP A 93 -19.30 14.51 -2.65
N ILE A 94 -18.47 15.46 -3.09
CA ILE A 94 -17.02 15.27 -3.22
C ILE A 94 -16.30 16.03 -2.11
N ARG A 95 -15.34 15.39 -1.45
CA ARG A 95 -14.52 16.06 -0.43
C ARG A 95 -13.51 17.02 -1.06
N ARG A 96 -13.61 18.31 -0.70
CA ARG A 96 -12.70 19.39 -1.13
C ARG A 96 -11.27 19.13 -0.66
N GLU A 97 -10.31 19.59 -1.44
CA GLU A 97 -8.90 19.70 -1.07
C GLU A 97 -8.64 21.09 -0.47
N GLY A 98 -8.30 21.15 0.82
CA GLY A 98 -8.07 22.41 1.53
C GLY A 98 -8.51 22.36 3.00
N ASN A 99 -7.84 23.15 3.84
CA ASN A 99 -8.00 23.13 5.30
C ASN A 99 -8.53 24.45 5.89
N SER A 100 -9.26 25.26 5.11
CA SER A 100 -9.90 26.46 5.66
C SER A 100 -11.01 26.06 6.64
N LYS A 101 -10.85 26.45 7.90
CA LYS A 101 -11.75 26.09 9.01
C LYS A 101 -13.23 26.44 8.77
N ILE A 102 -13.51 27.43 7.92
CA ILE A 102 -14.84 28.02 7.73
C ILE A 102 -15.51 27.52 6.44
N THR A 103 -14.78 26.93 5.50
CA THR A 103 -15.37 26.48 4.23
C THR A 103 -16.02 25.11 4.36
N PRO A 104 -17.13 24.84 3.64
CA PRO A 104 -17.72 23.51 3.57
C PRO A 104 -16.70 22.46 3.13
N ARG A 105 -16.68 21.32 3.84
CA ARG A 105 -15.72 20.23 3.62
C ARG A 105 -16.04 19.38 2.38
N PHE A 106 -17.28 19.46 1.90
CA PHE A 106 -17.77 18.75 0.73
C PHE A 106 -18.38 19.72 -0.27
N GLU A 107 -18.22 19.43 -1.55
CA GLU A 107 -18.72 20.21 -2.68
C GLU A 107 -19.76 19.43 -3.45
N GLY A 108 -20.85 20.13 -3.79
CA GLY A 108 -21.89 19.71 -4.72
C GLY A 108 -22.62 18.43 -4.34
N PRO A 109 -23.77 18.17 -4.92
CA PRO A 109 -24.09 16.81 -5.33
C PRO A 109 -23.86 16.74 -6.84
N PHE A 110 -22.78 16.06 -7.26
CA PHE A 110 -22.42 15.91 -8.67
C PHE A 110 -22.94 14.58 -9.21
N PRO A 111 -23.52 14.54 -10.42
CA PRO A 111 -24.00 13.29 -11.01
C PRO A 111 -22.82 12.38 -11.36
N ILE A 112 -22.99 11.09 -11.08
CA ILE A 112 -22.05 10.03 -11.41
C ILE A 112 -22.31 9.59 -12.84
N LEU A 113 -21.25 9.62 -13.66
CA LEU A 113 -21.30 9.17 -15.05
C LEU A 113 -20.85 7.72 -15.19
N ASP A 114 -19.82 7.35 -14.43
CA ASP A 114 -19.20 6.04 -14.54
C ASP A 114 -18.62 5.58 -13.20
N ILE A 115 -18.54 4.26 -13.01
CA ILE A 115 -18.15 3.60 -11.77
C ILE A 115 -17.11 2.53 -12.10
N ASP A 116 -15.83 2.90 -11.99
CA ASP A 116 -14.69 2.00 -12.10
C ASP A 116 -14.02 1.80 -10.73
N ARG A 117 -14.51 0.85 -9.94
CA ARG A 117 -14.11 0.68 -8.53
C ARG A 117 -12.59 0.44 -8.43
N PRO A 118 -11.87 1.17 -7.55
CA PRO A 118 -12.35 1.95 -6.41
C PRO A 118 -12.62 3.43 -6.70
N ASN A 119 -12.55 3.85 -7.96
CA ASN A 119 -12.80 5.22 -8.39
C ASN A 119 -14.23 5.38 -8.94
N ILE A 120 -14.70 6.62 -8.99
CA ILE A 120 -15.93 7.01 -9.66
C ILE A 120 -15.67 8.26 -10.48
N THR A 121 -16.31 8.37 -11.63
CA THR A 121 -16.22 9.55 -12.49
C THR A 121 -17.48 10.38 -12.35
N VAL A 122 -17.31 11.64 -11.96
CA VAL A 122 -18.40 12.58 -11.72
C VAL A 122 -18.30 13.77 -12.66
N MET A 123 -19.46 14.33 -13.02
CA MET A 123 -19.53 15.54 -13.84
C MET A 123 -19.57 16.79 -12.95
N ASP A 124 -18.46 17.53 -12.85
CA ASP A 124 -18.43 18.85 -12.25
C ASP A 124 -18.64 19.92 -13.32
N ARG A 125 -19.91 20.33 -13.49
CA ARG A 125 -20.39 21.32 -14.46
C ARG A 125 -20.12 20.94 -15.92
N ARG A 126 -18.86 21.03 -16.37
CA ARG A 126 -18.38 20.72 -17.74
C ARG A 126 -17.08 19.93 -17.75
N ARG A 127 -16.60 19.46 -16.59
CA ARG A 127 -15.38 18.68 -16.47
C ARG A 127 -15.68 17.36 -15.79
N GLU A 128 -15.15 16.29 -16.35
CA GLU A 128 -15.16 14.98 -15.72
C GLU A 128 -14.02 14.90 -14.71
N ARG A 129 -14.31 14.33 -13.53
CA ARG A 129 -13.31 14.09 -12.49
C ARG A 129 -13.39 12.65 -12.01
N THR A 130 -12.29 11.93 -12.11
CA THR A 130 -12.14 10.60 -11.52
C THR A 130 -11.64 10.72 -10.09
N ILE A 131 -12.45 10.26 -9.13
CA ILE A 131 -12.18 10.42 -7.70
C ILE A 131 -12.36 9.07 -6.99
N HIS A 132 -11.47 8.78 -6.05
CA HIS A 132 -11.58 7.59 -5.22
C HIS A 132 -12.84 7.63 -4.34
N ILE A 133 -13.62 6.54 -4.29
CA ILE A 133 -14.93 6.40 -3.61
C ILE A 133 -14.93 6.85 -2.13
N LYS A 134 -13.83 6.61 -1.40
CA LYS A 134 -13.65 7.08 0.00
C LYS A 134 -13.63 8.61 0.17
N ARG A 135 -13.46 9.35 -0.92
CA ARG A 135 -13.50 10.82 -0.93
C ARG A 135 -14.89 11.35 -1.28
N THR A 136 -15.87 10.47 -1.48
CA THR A 136 -17.24 10.85 -1.82
C THR A 136 -18.22 10.40 -0.75
N LYS A 137 -19.40 11.02 -0.73
CA LYS A 137 -20.55 10.59 0.06
C LYS A 137 -21.79 10.53 -0.85
N PRO A 138 -22.65 9.50 -0.72
CA PRO A 138 -23.90 9.47 -1.47
C PRO A 138 -24.80 10.65 -1.08
N PHE A 139 -25.53 11.19 -2.05
CA PHE A 139 -26.58 12.17 -1.80
C PHE A 139 -27.85 11.45 -1.36
N CYS A 140 -28.19 11.50 -0.07
CA CYS A 140 -29.52 11.10 0.41
C CYS A 140 -30.44 12.33 0.37
N GLY A 141 -31.07 12.60 -0.77
CA GLY A 141 -32.18 13.54 -0.88
C GLY A 141 -33.43 12.76 -1.21
N GLN A 142 -34.46 12.86 -0.37
CA GLN A 142 -35.80 12.37 -0.68
C GLN A 142 -36.26 13.04 -1.98
N GLU A 143 -36.75 12.23 -2.92
CA GLU A 143 -37.56 12.74 -4.02
C GLU A 143 -38.87 13.25 -3.39
N ASP A 144 -38.91 14.55 -3.09
CA ASP A 144 -40.18 15.25 -2.85
C ASP A 144 -40.92 15.30 -4.20
N THR A 145 -41.56 14.19 -4.56
CA THR A 145 -42.55 14.15 -5.62
C THR A 145 -43.79 14.90 -5.15
N ASN A 146 -43.97 16.12 -5.68
CA ASN A 146 -45.24 16.83 -5.71
C ASN A 146 -46.27 16.09 -6.58
#